data_AF-A0A8X8W6G9-F1
#
_entry.id   AF-A0A8X8W6G9-F1
#
_cell.length_a   1.000
_cell.length_b   1.000
_cell.length_c   1.000
_cell.angle_alpha   90.00
_cell.angle_beta   90.00
_cell.angle_gamma   90.00
#
_symmetry.space_group_name_H-M   'P 1'
#
loop_
_entity.id
_entity.type
_entity.pdbx_description
1 polymer ?
#
loop_
_entity_poly.entity_id
_entity_poly.type
_entity_poly.pdbx_seq_one_letter_code
_entity_poly.pdbx_strand_id
1 'polypeptide(L)'
;MAFRLLRVKVYEVSSELAPYDNKDGVSQEKVDVAMVIELYRAAHERIYEEETGLENILAWTITFLNHLLHSNSIPDKKLHKLVEFYMNNYHGIPIRLGVRRNLDLYDMSHYQALRVKNRFSNICNGDLIALAMQDFTICQAQYHKELQQLQRWYADCRLDTLKFGRQVVFISYFLASLIVIYDCATSAHARLAFTKTTLLVTLIDDFFDYGGSRKECYNILELVNE
;
A
#
# COMPACT_ATOMS: atom_id res chain seq x y z
N MET A 1 -5.44 -4.42 -16.91
CA MET A 1 -5.73 -5.43 -15.87
C MET A 1 -4.87 -6.69 -16.01
N ALA A 2 -5.02 -7.53 -17.06
CA ALA A 2 -4.33 -8.83 -17.14
C ALA A 2 -2.79 -8.72 -17.09
N PHE A 3 -2.20 -7.83 -17.90
CA PHE A 3 -0.77 -7.51 -17.87
C PHE A 3 -0.26 -7.23 -16.44
N ARG A 4 -0.88 -6.28 -15.73
CA ARG A 4 -0.54 -5.92 -14.35
C ARG A 4 -0.62 -7.11 -13.41
N LEU A 5 -1.72 -7.88 -13.45
CA LEU A 5 -1.92 -9.00 -12.54
C LEU A 5 -0.89 -10.12 -12.75
N LEU A 6 -0.56 -10.42 -14.01
CA LEU A 6 0.47 -11.40 -14.35
C LEU A 6 1.85 -10.92 -13.90
N ARG A 7 2.18 -9.65 -14.16
CA ARG A 7 3.48 -9.08 -13.80
C ARG A 7 3.70 -8.98 -12.29
N VAL A 8 2.70 -8.56 -11.51
CA VAL A 8 2.74 -8.59 -10.04
C VAL A 8 2.91 -10.02 -9.49
N LYS A 9 2.51 -11.03 -10.26
CA LYS A 9 2.71 -12.45 -9.94
C LYS A 9 4.01 -13.02 -10.53
N VAL A 10 4.90 -12.16 -11.01
CA VAL A 10 6.24 -12.53 -11.52
C VAL A 10 6.18 -13.37 -12.80
N TYR A 11 5.07 -13.30 -13.54
CA TYR A 11 5.02 -13.86 -14.89
C TYR A 11 5.69 -12.91 -15.88
N GLU A 12 6.51 -13.48 -16.76
CA GLU A 12 7.09 -12.77 -17.89
C GLU A 12 6.01 -12.51 -18.93
N VAL A 13 5.70 -11.23 -19.14
CA VAL A 13 4.68 -10.78 -20.11
C VAL A 13 5.27 -9.66 -20.94
N SER A 14 5.02 -9.66 -22.25
CA SER A 14 5.45 -8.57 -23.14
C SER A 14 4.77 -7.25 -22.75
N SER A 15 5.55 -6.17 -22.82
CA SER A 15 5.13 -4.80 -22.51
C SER A 15 4.51 -4.07 -23.68
N GLU A 16 4.34 -4.75 -24.81
CA GLU A 16 3.61 -4.27 -25.98
C GLU A 16 2.10 -4.24 -25.66
N LEU A 17 1.64 -3.15 -25.04
CA LEU A 17 0.21 -2.86 -24.85
C LEU A 17 -0.36 -2.30 -26.18
N ALA A 18 -0.56 -3.22 -27.13
CA ALA A 18 -0.70 -2.99 -28.58
C ALA A 18 -1.83 -2.08 -29.15
N PRO A 19 -2.69 -1.36 -28.38
CA PRO A 19 -3.53 -0.32 -29.00
C PRO A 19 -3.41 1.11 -28.43
N TYR A 20 -2.57 1.38 -27.42
CA TYR A 20 -2.51 2.73 -26.80
C TYR A 20 -1.36 3.63 -27.29
N ASP A 21 -0.51 3.13 -28.20
CA ASP A 21 0.60 3.90 -28.79
C ASP A 21 0.15 4.90 -29.87
N ASN A 22 -1.04 4.73 -30.48
CA ASN A 22 -1.57 5.68 -31.47
C ASN A 22 -2.38 6.80 -30.78
N LYS A 23 -1.64 7.86 -30.39
CA LYS A 23 -2.12 8.97 -29.55
C LYS A 23 -2.85 10.11 -30.27
N ASP A 24 -3.07 10.06 -31.58
CA ASP A 24 -3.63 11.21 -32.32
C ASP A 24 -5.14 11.13 -32.64
N GLY A 25 -5.83 10.06 -32.23
CA GLY A 25 -7.22 9.81 -32.67
C GLY A 25 -8.23 9.46 -31.57
N VAL A 26 -7.83 9.31 -30.31
CA VAL A 26 -8.78 8.94 -29.25
C VAL A 26 -9.49 10.20 -28.77
N SER A 27 -10.66 10.48 -29.34
CA SER A 27 -11.57 11.55 -28.87
C SER A 27 -11.73 11.45 -27.35
N GLN A 28 -11.33 12.52 -26.66
CA GLN A 28 -11.36 12.66 -25.19
C GLN A 28 -12.76 12.44 -24.59
N GLU A 29 -13.82 12.46 -25.40
CA GLU A 29 -15.22 12.36 -24.96
C GLU A 29 -15.72 10.93 -24.66
N LYS A 30 -14.94 9.86 -24.93
CA LYS A 30 -15.40 8.47 -24.74
C LYS A 30 -14.47 7.57 -23.92
N VAL A 31 -13.45 8.11 -23.27
CA VAL A 31 -12.48 7.30 -22.52
C VAL A 31 -13.04 6.99 -21.13
N ASP A 32 -13.25 5.71 -20.83
CA ASP A 32 -13.67 5.23 -19.52
C ASP A 32 -12.57 5.49 -18.49
N VAL A 33 -12.84 6.36 -17.51
CA VAL A 33 -11.90 6.74 -16.44
C VAL A 33 -11.40 5.52 -15.67
N ALA A 34 -12.24 4.51 -15.44
CA ALA A 34 -11.84 3.29 -14.73
C ALA A 34 -10.80 2.48 -15.55
N MET A 35 -10.92 2.50 -16.88
CA MET A 35 -9.92 1.90 -17.77
C MET A 35 -8.60 2.66 -17.73
N VAL A 36 -8.63 3.99 -17.68
CA VAL A 36 -7.43 4.82 -17.56
C VAL A 36 -6.71 4.55 -16.24
N ILE A 37 -7.44 4.39 -15.14
CA ILE A 37 -6.84 3.98 -13.85
C ILE A 37 -6.14 2.62 -13.98
N GLU A 38 -6.74 1.64 -14.66
CA GLU A 38 -6.08 0.35 -14.86
C GLU A 38 -4.84 0.42 -15.77
N LEU A 39 -4.82 1.34 -16.74
CA LEU A 39 -3.62 1.61 -17.55
C LEU A 39 -2.54 2.30 -16.73
N TYR A 40 -2.90 3.31 -15.94
CA TYR A 40 -1.99 3.99 -15.02
C TYR A 40 -1.31 2.99 -14.08
N ARG A 41 -2.11 2.12 -13.44
CA ARG A 41 -1.60 1.08 -12.54
C ARG A 41 -0.74 0.05 -13.28
N ALA A 42 -1.08 -0.29 -14.52
CA ALA A 42 -0.29 -1.24 -15.31
C ALA A 42 1.07 -0.65 -15.72
N ALA A 43 1.09 0.63 -16.10
CA ALA A 43 2.31 1.31 -16.52
C ALA A 43 3.31 1.50 -15.36
N HIS A 44 2.82 1.56 -14.12
CA HIS A 44 3.66 1.52 -12.91
C HIS A 44 4.36 0.19 -12.67
N GLU A 45 3.93 -0.90 -13.29
CA GLU A 45 4.65 -2.20 -13.25
C GLU A 45 5.76 -2.29 -14.31
N ARG A 46 6.31 -1.14 -14.73
CA ARG A 46 7.50 -1.08 -15.57
C ARG A 46 8.69 -1.64 -14.78
N ILE A 47 9.43 -2.55 -15.39
CA ILE A 47 10.59 -3.21 -14.79
C ILE A 47 11.87 -2.74 -15.48
N TYR A 48 11.83 -2.62 -16.81
CA TYR A 48 13.02 -2.34 -17.62
C TYR A 48 12.98 -0.93 -18.21
N GLU A 49 14.15 -0.31 -18.36
CA GLU A 49 14.27 1.03 -18.93
C GLU A 49 13.89 1.05 -20.41
N GLU A 50 14.07 -0.06 -21.12
CA GLU A 50 13.74 -0.20 -22.55
C GLU A 50 12.23 -0.22 -22.83
N GLU A 51 11.39 -0.36 -21.80
CA GLU A 51 9.91 -0.38 -21.90
C GLU A 51 9.32 1.03 -22.12
N THR A 52 9.78 1.72 -23.16
CA THR A 52 9.39 3.11 -23.50
C THR A 52 7.89 3.27 -23.75
N GLY A 53 7.20 2.22 -24.23
CA GLY A 53 5.74 2.22 -24.36
C GLY A 53 5.02 2.41 -23.02
N LEU A 54 5.49 1.75 -21.94
CA LEU A 54 4.90 1.92 -20.60
C LEU A 54 5.19 3.32 -20.04
N GLU A 55 6.37 3.86 -20.29
CA GLU A 55 6.71 5.25 -19.93
C GLU A 55 5.76 6.26 -20.60
N ASN A 56 5.53 6.08 -21.89
CA ASN A 56 4.63 6.90 -22.67
C ASN A 56 3.18 6.81 -22.17
N ILE A 57 2.72 5.61 -21.81
CA ILE A 57 1.38 5.40 -21.23
C ILE A 57 1.30 6.06 -19.85
N LEU A 58 2.33 5.92 -19.01
CA LEU A 58 2.37 6.53 -17.69
C LEU A 58 2.29 8.06 -17.78
N ALA A 59 3.11 8.69 -18.62
CA ALA A 59 3.10 10.14 -18.82
C ALA A 59 1.73 10.66 -19.30
N TRP A 60 1.10 9.94 -20.24
CA TRP A 60 -0.23 10.29 -20.74
C TRP A 60 -1.32 10.13 -19.68
N THR A 61 -1.34 9.00 -18.96
CA THR A 61 -2.34 8.74 -17.93
C THR A 61 -2.24 9.74 -16.77
N ILE A 62 -1.03 10.09 -16.33
CA ILE A 62 -0.81 11.14 -15.30
C ILE A 62 -1.40 12.47 -15.77
N THR A 63 -1.09 12.89 -16.99
CA THR A 63 -1.56 14.17 -17.55
C THR A 63 -3.09 14.18 -17.64
N PHE A 64 -3.68 13.11 -18.15
CA PHE A 64 -5.13 12.98 -18.30
C PHE A 64 -5.87 12.95 -16.97
N LEU A 65 -5.42 12.13 -16.01
CA LEU A 65 -6.06 12.02 -14.69
C LEU A 65 -5.93 13.33 -13.90
N ASN A 66 -4.78 14.02 -13.97
CA ASN A 66 -4.64 15.34 -13.38
C ASN A 66 -5.62 16.34 -14.00
N HIS A 67 -5.74 16.40 -15.32
CA HIS A 67 -6.70 17.27 -15.99
C HIS A 67 -8.13 17.02 -15.49
N LEU A 68 -8.54 15.75 -15.35
CA LEU A 68 -9.87 15.39 -14.83
C LEU A 68 -10.10 15.83 -13.39
N LEU A 69 -9.10 15.70 -12.51
CA LEU A 69 -9.18 16.15 -11.13
C LEU A 69 -9.33 17.68 -11.04
N HIS A 70 -8.52 18.44 -11.79
CA HIS A 70 -8.55 19.91 -11.74
C HIS A 70 -9.84 20.49 -12.35
N SER A 71 -10.35 19.86 -13.41
CA SER A 71 -11.59 20.28 -14.07
C SER A 71 -12.86 19.80 -13.34
N ASN A 72 -12.73 18.98 -12.29
CA ASN A 72 -13.86 18.31 -11.63
C ASN A 72 -14.78 17.56 -12.61
N SER A 73 -14.20 17.00 -13.67
CA SER A 73 -14.94 16.36 -14.76
C SER A 73 -15.40 14.93 -14.44
N ILE A 74 -15.21 14.45 -13.21
CA ILE A 74 -15.64 13.13 -12.74
C ILE A 74 -16.90 13.31 -11.89
N PRO A 75 -18.11 13.02 -12.42
CA PRO A 75 -19.36 13.25 -11.68
C PRO A 75 -19.54 12.30 -10.49
N ASP A 76 -19.01 11.08 -10.61
CA ASP A 76 -19.10 10.06 -9.56
C ASP A 76 -18.09 10.34 -8.44
N LYS A 77 -18.60 10.58 -7.23
CA LYS A 77 -17.79 10.92 -6.05
C LYS A 77 -16.86 9.79 -5.60
N LYS A 78 -17.24 8.53 -5.76
CA LYS A 78 -16.40 7.38 -5.38
C LYS A 78 -15.26 7.22 -6.38
N LEU A 79 -15.56 7.33 -7.67
CA LEU A 79 -14.58 7.27 -8.75
C LEU A 79 -13.59 8.42 -8.65
N HIS A 80 -14.06 9.63 -8.34
CA HIS A 80 -13.20 10.79 -8.10
C HIS A 80 -12.21 10.49 -6.95
N LYS A 81 -12.70 10.04 -5.79
CA LYS A 81 -11.83 9.64 -4.67
C LYS A 81 -10.88 8.50 -5.00
N LEU A 82 -11.28 7.59 -5.88
CA LEU A 82 -10.43 6.49 -6.34
C LEU A 82 -9.25 7.01 -7.18
N VAL A 83 -9.52 7.96 -8.10
CA VAL A 83 -8.47 8.62 -8.88
C VAL A 83 -7.51 9.38 -7.98
N GLU A 84 -8.03 10.21 -7.05
CA GLU A 84 -7.19 10.92 -6.07
C GLU A 84 -6.33 9.95 -5.26
N PHE A 85 -6.92 8.84 -4.80
CA PHE A 85 -6.20 7.85 -4.01
C PHE A 85 -5.01 7.26 -4.78
N TYR A 86 -5.21 6.83 -6.03
CA TYR A 86 -4.11 6.26 -6.81
C TYR A 86 -3.05 7.31 -7.18
N MET A 87 -3.47 8.52 -7.57
CA MET A 87 -2.56 9.60 -7.94
C MET A 87 -1.68 10.06 -6.76
N ASN A 88 -2.25 10.12 -5.55
CA ASN A 88 -1.53 10.52 -4.34
C ASN A 88 -0.63 9.40 -3.76
N ASN A 89 -0.79 8.15 -4.21
CA ASN A 89 -0.05 7.00 -3.70
C ASN A 89 0.75 6.29 -4.80
N TYR A 90 1.33 7.07 -5.72
CA TYR A 90 2.06 6.57 -6.87
C TYR A 90 3.35 5.80 -6.51
N HIS A 91 3.95 6.07 -5.35
CA HIS A 91 5.12 5.33 -4.86
C HIS A 91 4.81 3.91 -4.35
N GLY A 92 3.53 3.56 -4.27
CA GLY A 92 3.08 2.26 -3.78
C GLY A 92 1.98 2.39 -2.73
N ILE A 93 1.14 1.37 -2.69
CA ILE A 93 0.02 1.27 -1.75
C ILE A 93 0.23 0.03 -0.89
N PRO A 94 0.45 0.17 0.43
CA PRO A 94 0.50 -0.97 1.32
C PRO A 94 -0.78 -1.79 1.21
N ILE A 95 -0.66 -3.12 1.13
CA ILE A 95 -1.76 -4.02 0.76
C ILE A 95 -3.00 -3.78 1.63
N ARG A 96 -2.86 -3.66 2.95
CA ARG A 96 -4.00 -3.46 3.86
C ARG A 96 -4.68 -2.10 3.69
N LEU A 97 -3.92 -1.04 3.38
CA LEU A 97 -4.49 0.27 3.03
C LEU A 97 -5.24 0.20 1.70
N GLY A 98 -4.67 -0.50 0.72
CA GLY A 98 -5.32 -0.77 -0.56
C GLY A 98 -6.63 -1.53 -0.38
N VAL A 99 -6.66 -2.60 0.41
CA VAL A 99 -7.88 -3.36 0.71
C VAL A 99 -8.92 -2.47 1.39
N ARG A 100 -8.55 -1.73 2.45
CA ARG A 100 -9.48 -0.82 3.15
C ARG A 100 -10.13 0.18 2.20
N ARG A 101 -9.32 0.78 1.31
CA ARG A 101 -9.79 1.77 0.34
C ARG A 101 -10.67 1.16 -0.74
N ASN A 102 -10.34 -0.04 -1.21
CA ASN A 102 -11.20 -0.77 -2.13
C ASN A 102 -12.53 -1.13 -1.46
N LEU A 103 -12.57 -1.55 -0.19
CA LEU A 103 -13.85 -1.80 0.50
C LEU A 103 -14.77 -0.57 0.55
N ASP A 104 -14.21 0.65 0.64
CA ASP A 104 -15.00 1.88 0.64
C ASP A 104 -15.42 2.35 -0.77
N LEU A 105 -14.53 2.20 -1.74
CA LEU A 105 -14.63 2.86 -3.05
C LEU A 105 -14.99 1.91 -4.19
N TYR A 106 -14.89 0.59 -3.98
CA TYR A 106 -15.17 -0.39 -5.01
C TYR A 106 -16.61 -0.28 -5.49
N ASP A 107 -16.74 -0.07 -6.79
CA ASP A 107 -18.03 -0.02 -7.47
C ASP A 107 -17.89 -0.61 -8.87
N MET A 108 -18.56 -1.72 -9.13
CA MET A 108 -18.52 -2.37 -10.45
C MET A 108 -19.23 -1.55 -11.53
N SER A 109 -20.06 -0.57 -11.16
CA SER A 109 -20.68 0.34 -12.14
C SER A 109 -19.62 1.15 -12.91
N HIS A 110 -18.42 1.32 -12.34
CA HIS A 110 -17.31 2.01 -12.97
C HIS A 110 -16.69 1.20 -14.12
N TYR A 111 -16.81 -0.13 -14.13
CA TYR A 111 -16.21 -0.99 -15.17
C TYR A 111 -17.23 -1.43 -16.22
N GLN A 112 -17.75 -0.48 -16.99
CA GLN A 112 -18.86 -0.71 -17.94
C GLN A 112 -18.52 -1.77 -19.01
N ALA A 113 -17.28 -1.78 -19.51
CA ALA A 113 -16.81 -2.75 -20.49
C ALA A 113 -16.88 -4.22 -20.00
N LEU A 114 -16.78 -4.44 -18.68
CA LEU A 114 -16.90 -5.78 -18.07
C LEU A 114 -18.37 -6.20 -17.89
N ARG A 115 -19.29 -5.24 -17.74
CA ARG A 115 -20.73 -5.50 -17.57
C ARG A 115 -21.41 -5.99 -18.86
N VAL A 116 -21.05 -5.40 -20.01
CA VAL A 116 -21.71 -5.69 -21.31
C VAL A 116 -21.66 -7.17 -21.69
N LYS A 117 -20.65 -7.92 -21.21
CA LYS A 117 -20.49 -9.33 -21.58
C LYS A 117 -21.26 -10.32 -20.69
N ASN A 118 -21.87 -9.90 -19.57
CA ASN A 118 -22.57 -10.77 -18.59
C ASN A 118 -21.79 -12.05 -18.17
N ARG A 119 -20.48 -12.11 -18.47
CA ARG A 119 -19.60 -13.29 -18.28
C ARG A 119 -18.92 -13.33 -16.92
N PHE A 120 -19.16 -12.33 -16.08
CA PHE A 120 -18.44 -12.11 -14.83
C PHE A 120 -19.37 -11.96 -13.61
N SER A 121 -20.60 -12.48 -13.67
CA SER A 121 -21.53 -12.48 -12.53
C SER A 121 -20.91 -13.08 -11.26
N ASN A 122 -20.04 -14.09 -11.39
CA ASN A 122 -19.33 -14.71 -10.27
C ASN A 122 -18.26 -13.82 -9.62
N ILE A 123 -17.74 -12.81 -10.34
CA ILE A 123 -16.81 -11.80 -9.79
C ILE A 123 -17.61 -10.69 -9.08
N CYS A 124 -18.89 -10.54 -9.43
CA CYS A 124 -19.82 -9.52 -8.93
C CYS A 124 -20.72 -10.06 -7.82
N ASN A 125 -20.18 -10.81 -6.86
CA ASN A 125 -20.98 -11.31 -5.75
C ASN A 125 -20.74 -10.46 -4.49
N GLY A 126 -21.82 -10.00 -3.85
CA GLY A 126 -21.78 -9.34 -2.55
C GLY A 126 -21.05 -10.18 -1.49
N ASP A 127 -21.02 -11.51 -1.69
CA ASP A 127 -20.26 -12.44 -0.85
C ASP A 127 -18.75 -12.15 -0.83
N LEU A 128 -18.15 -11.70 -1.95
CA LEU A 128 -16.72 -11.36 -1.97
C LEU A 128 -16.42 -10.10 -1.17
N ILE A 129 -17.31 -9.10 -1.23
CA ILE A 129 -17.20 -7.88 -0.43
C ILE A 129 -17.40 -8.21 1.05
N ALA A 130 -18.39 -9.05 1.37
CA ALA A 130 -18.65 -9.51 2.72
C ALA A 130 -17.46 -10.30 3.30
N LEU A 131 -16.87 -11.20 2.51
CA LEU A 131 -15.68 -11.95 2.87
C LEU A 131 -14.49 -11.00 3.12
N ALA A 132 -14.24 -10.06 2.22
CA ALA A 132 -13.14 -9.10 2.37
C ALA A 132 -13.33 -8.18 3.59
N MET A 133 -14.56 -7.79 3.90
CA MET A 133 -14.89 -7.01 5.09
C MET A 133 -14.68 -7.81 6.38
N GLN A 134 -15.09 -9.09 6.39
CA GLN A 134 -14.88 -9.99 7.52
C GLN A 134 -13.38 -10.24 7.75
N ASP A 135 -12.61 -10.57 6.69
CA ASP A 135 -11.15 -10.74 6.77
C ASP A 135 -10.49 -9.49 7.35
N PHE A 136 -10.85 -8.32 6.83
CA PHE A 136 -10.30 -7.05 7.29
C PHE A 136 -10.58 -6.83 8.79
N THR A 137 -11.80 -7.12 9.24
CA THR A 137 -12.22 -6.94 10.63
C THR A 137 -11.49 -7.90 11.57
N ILE A 138 -11.34 -9.18 11.18
CA ILE A 138 -10.59 -10.18 11.92
C ILE A 138 -9.12 -9.75 12.06
N CYS A 139 -8.51 -9.34 10.94
CA CYS A 139 -7.13 -8.86 10.94
C CYS A 139 -6.96 -7.64 11.85
N GLN A 140 -7.89 -6.68 11.76
CA GLN A 140 -7.84 -5.48 12.58
C GLN A 140 -7.97 -5.80 14.08
N ALA A 141 -8.86 -6.71 14.47
CA ALA A 141 -8.99 -7.13 15.87
C ALA A 141 -7.70 -7.77 16.40
N GLN A 142 -7.06 -8.61 15.57
CA GLN A 142 -5.77 -9.21 15.90
C GLN A 142 -4.67 -8.16 16.07
N TYR A 143 -4.62 -7.15 15.19
CA TYR A 143 -3.66 -6.05 15.31
C TYR A 143 -3.83 -5.24 16.61
N HIS A 144 -5.07 -5.00 17.05
CA HIS A 144 -5.32 -4.33 18.32
C HIS A 144 -4.82 -5.15 19.51
N LYS A 145 -5.05 -6.47 19.49
CA LYS A 145 -4.57 -7.37 20.54
C LYS A 145 -3.03 -7.37 20.62
N GLU A 146 -2.36 -7.42 19.47
CA GLU A 146 -0.89 -7.35 19.40
C GLU A 146 -0.36 -6.00 19.91
N LEU A 147 -0.99 -4.88 19.55
CA LEU A 147 -0.60 -3.57 20.05
C LEU A 147 -0.72 -3.48 21.58
N GLN A 148 -1.78 -4.03 22.17
CA GLN A 148 -1.91 -4.11 23.63
C GLN A 148 -0.82 -4.96 24.28
N GLN A 149 -0.46 -6.10 23.66
CA GLN A 149 0.65 -6.93 24.14
C GLN A 149 1.99 -6.20 24.07
N LEU A 150 2.21 -5.44 22.98
CA LEU A 150 3.41 -4.65 22.79
C LEU A 150 3.52 -3.52 23.83
N GLN A 151 2.43 -2.83 24.12
CA GLN A 151 2.39 -1.79 25.15
C GLN A 151 2.71 -2.34 26.54
N ARG A 152 2.17 -3.52 26.90
CA ARG A 152 2.52 -4.19 28.15
C ARG A 152 3.99 -4.55 28.19
N TRP A 153 4.51 -5.19 27.15
CA TRP A 153 5.93 -5.53 27.05
C TRP A 153 6.83 -4.29 27.17
N TYR A 154 6.45 -3.17 26.55
CA TYR A 154 7.21 -1.93 26.59
C TYR A 154 7.31 -1.36 28.02
N ALA A 155 6.20 -1.41 28.77
CA ALA A 155 6.17 -1.02 30.18
C ALA A 155 6.88 -2.03 31.10
N ASP A 156 6.73 -3.33 30.86
CA ASP A 156 7.40 -4.40 31.63
C ASP A 156 8.93 -4.30 31.51
N CYS A 157 9.42 -3.90 30.33
CA CYS A 157 10.84 -3.60 30.08
C CYS A 157 11.26 -2.20 30.58
N ARG A 158 10.35 -1.43 31.19
CA ARG A 158 10.55 -0.06 31.69
C ARG A 158 11.04 0.93 30.64
N LEU A 159 10.78 0.65 29.36
CA LEU A 159 11.20 1.51 28.25
C LEU A 159 10.41 2.83 28.23
N ASP A 160 9.20 2.82 28.77
CA ASP A 160 8.37 4.00 29.02
C ASP A 160 8.94 4.95 30.08
N THR A 161 9.84 4.47 30.93
CA THR A 161 10.49 5.28 31.98
C THR A 161 11.75 6.01 31.52
N LEU A 162 12.21 5.75 30.29
CA LEU A 162 13.36 6.42 29.72
C LEU A 162 13.08 7.92 29.57
N LYS A 163 14.01 8.75 30.04
CA LYS A 163 13.92 10.22 29.95
C LYS A 163 14.44 10.76 28.60
N PHE A 164 14.82 9.87 27.71
CA PHE A 164 15.33 10.13 26.38
C PHE A 164 14.62 9.20 25.39
N GLY A 165 14.75 9.49 24.10
CA GLY A 165 14.17 8.67 23.04
C GLY A 165 12.73 9.01 22.70
N ARG A 166 12.37 8.79 21.44
CA ARG A 166 11.03 9.09 20.91
C ARG A 166 10.03 7.98 21.27
N GLN A 167 8.80 8.37 21.56
CA GLN A 167 7.68 7.44 21.76
C GLN A 167 7.17 6.93 20.41
N VAL A 168 7.77 5.84 19.89
CA VAL A 168 7.51 5.32 18.55
C VAL A 168 6.73 4.00 18.53
N VAL A 169 6.23 3.51 19.67
CA VAL A 169 5.53 2.20 19.78
C VAL A 169 4.43 2.03 18.73
N PHE A 170 3.55 3.03 18.59
CA PHE A 170 2.45 2.95 17.63
C PHE A 170 2.94 2.95 16.18
N ILE A 171 3.86 3.86 15.82
CA ILE A 171 4.32 3.98 14.44
C ILE A 171 5.19 2.78 14.02
N SER A 172 6.03 2.25 14.92
CA SER A 172 6.81 1.03 14.68
C SER A 172 5.90 -0.18 14.49
N TYR A 173 4.82 -0.30 15.27
CA TYR A 173 3.85 -1.37 15.07
C TYR A 173 3.06 -1.20 13.78
N PHE A 174 2.63 0.02 13.48
CA PHE A 174 1.95 0.34 12.22
C PHE A 174 2.83 -0.06 11.02
N LEU A 175 4.09 0.34 10.98
CA LEU A 175 5.03 -0.05 9.92
C LEU A 175 5.20 -1.57 9.83
N ALA A 176 5.35 -2.26 10.97
CA ALA A 176 5.44 -3.72 10.98
C ALA A 176 4.18 -4.38 10.38
N SER A 177 3.00 -3.84 10.65
CA SER A 177 1.74 -4.33 10.08
C SER A 177 1.63 -4.11 8.57
N LEU A 178 2.35 -3.11 8.03
CA LEU A 178 2.40 -2.84 6.60
C LEU A 178 3.46 -3.67 5.85
N ILE A 179 4.55 -4.05 6.53
CA ILE A 179 5.70 -4.75 5.91
C ILE A 179 5.56 -6.27 6.03
N VAL A 180 5.06 -6.76 7.17
CA VAL A 180 4.85 -8.19 7.41
C VAL A 180 3.45 -8.57 6.90
N ILE A 181 3.35 -8.71 5.58
CA ILE A 181 2.07 -8.84 4.84
C ILE A 181 1.59 -10.29 4.70
N TYR A 182 2.25 -11.24 5.36
CA TYR A 182 1.75 -12.60 5.44
C TYR A 182 0.41 -12.66 6.18
N ASP A 183 -0.22 -13.82 6.14
CA ASP A 183 -1.49 -14.08 6.82
C ASP A 183 -1.48 -13.52 8.25
N CYS A 184 -2.48 -12.69 8.57
CA CYS A 184 -2.55 -11.95 9.82
C CYS A 184 -2.58 -12.92 11.02
N ALA A 185 -3.21 -14.09 10.88
CA ALA A 185 -3.31 -15.05 11.97
C ALA A 185 -1.95 -15.69 12.30
N THR A 186 -1.14 -16.01 11.29
CA THR A 186 0.10 -16.78 11.45
C THR A 186 1.34 -15.91 11.66
N SER A 187 1.32 -14.66 11.24
CA SER A 187 2.49 -13.76 11.29
C SER A 187 2.55 -12.83 12.51
N ALA A 188 1.71 -13.05 13.52
CA ALA A 188 1.68 -12.24 14.75
C ALA A 188 3.04 -12.18 15.45
N HIS A 189 3.70 -13.33 15.62
CA HIS A 189 5.03 -13.40 16.24
C HIS A 189 6.08 -12.63 15.45
N ALA A 190 6.04 -12.72 14.11
CA ALA A 190 6.97 -11.99 13.24
C ALA A 190 6.77 -10.47 13.35
N ARG A 191 5.51 -9.99 13.36
CA ARG A 191 5.21 -8.56 13.57
C ARG A 191 5.70 -8.08 14.93
N LEU A 192 5.38 -8.80 16.00
CA LEU A 192 5.80 -8.43 17.34
C LEU A 192 7.33 -8.41 17.47
N ALA A 193 8.03 -9.42 16.95
CA ALA A 193 9.48 -9.47 16.95
C ALA A 193 10.07 -8.29 16.17
N PHE A 194 9.59 -8.05 14.95
CA PHE A 194 10.02 -6.92 14.12
C PHE A 194 9.83 -5.59 14.86
N THR A 195 8.64 -5.35 15.42
CA THR A 195 8.37 -4.10 16.15
C THR A 195 9.26 -3.93 17.37
N LYS A 196 9.48 -4.99 18.16
CA LYS A 196 10.39 -4.93 19.32
C LYS A 196 11.81 -4.59 18.89
N THR A 197 12.32 -5.22 17.83
CA THR A 197 13.63 -4.92 17.27
C THR A 197 13.70 -3.47 16.80
N THR A 198 12.73 -2.99 16.03
CA THR A 198 12.68 -1.59 15.59
C THR A 198 12.69 -0.62 16.77
N LEU A 199 11.89 -0.90 17.81
CA LEU A 199 11.84 -0.06 19.01
C LEU A 199 13.19 0.02 19.72
N LEU A 200 13.84 -1.13 19.94
CA LEU A 200 15.14 -1.17 20.61
C LEU A 200 16.22 -0.46 19.78
N VAL A 201 16.24 -0.67 18.46
CA VAL A 201 17.18 0.02 17.57
C VAL A 201 16.97 1.54 17.64
N THR A 202 15.72 2.02 17.56
CA THR A 202 15.46 3.47 17.67
C THR A 202 15.83 4.04 19.03
N LEU A 203 15.60 3.32 20.12
CA LEU A 203 15.97 3.79 21.45
C LEU A 203 17.50 3.83 21.65
N ILE A 204 18.22 2.86 21.09
CA ILE A 204 19.68 2.84 21.09
C ILE A 204 20.23 3.98 20.24
N ASP A 205 19.70 4.18 19.02
CA ASP A 205 20.04 5.31 18.14
C ASP A 205 19.89 6.65 18.87
N ASP A 206 18.69 6.91 19.45
CA ASP A 206 18.42 8.12 20.22
C ASP A 206 19.34 8.25 21.46
N PHE A 207 19.77 7.14 22.06
CA PHE A 207 20.74 7.15 23.16
C PHE A 207 22.13 7.58 22.69
N PHE A 208 22.63 7.03 21.58
CA PHE A 208 23.96 7.36 21.07
C PHE A 208 24.04 8.79 20.52
N ASP A 209 22.97 9.28 19.90
CA ASP A 209 22.96 10.61 19.28
C ASP A 209 22.71 11.75 20.28
N TYR A 210 21.84 11.52 21.28
CA TYR A 210 21.37 12.59 22.16
C TYR A 210 21.32 12.22 23.64
N GLY A 211 20.94 10.98 23.98
CA GLY A 211 20.59 10.61 25.35
C GLY A 211 21.79 10.32 26.27
N GLY A 212 22.85 9.72 25.74
CA GLY A 212 23.98 9.19 26.48
C GLY A 212 25.21 10.08 26.42
N SER A 213 25.98 10.09 27.51
CA SER A 213 27.32 10.66 27.47
C SER A 213 28.27 9.75 26.69
N ARG A 214 29.34 10.33 26.13
CA ARG A 214 30.36 9.57 25.38
C ARG A 214 30.91 8.36 26.16
N LYS A 215 31.07 8.50 27.48
CA LYS A 215 31.52 7.40 28.35
C LYS A 215 30.51 6.25 28.40
N GLU A 216 29.23 6.57 28.60
CA GLU A 216 28.18 5.55 28.65
C GLU A 216 28.02 4.83 27.31
N CYS A 217 28.13 5.55 26.20
CA CYS A 217 28.14 4.96 24.85
C CYS A 217 29.28 3.95 24.67
N TYR A 218 30.50 4.28 25.11
CA TYR A 218 31.63 3.32 25.06
C TYR A 218 31.39 2.09 25.93
N ASN A 219 30.81 2.24 27.12
CA ASN A 219 30.51 1.10 27.99
C ASN A 219 29.50 0.14 27.33
N ILE A 220 28.50 0.66 26.61
CA ILE A 220 27.56 -0.19 25.86
C ILE A 220 28.27 -0.94 24.74
N LEU A 221 29.17 -0.27 24.01
CA LEU A 221 29.94 -0.92 22.95
C LEU A 221 30.85 -2.03 23.49
N GLU A 222 31.47 -1.83 24.66
CA GLU A 222 32.29 -2.84 25.32
C GLU A 222 31.43 -4.06 25.70
N LEU A 223 30.28 -3.83 26.35
CA LEU A 223 29.35 -4.88 26.75
C LEU A 223 28.83 -5.74 25.59
N VAL A 224 28.65 -5.17 24.39
CA VAL A 224 28.15 -5.91 23.22
C VAL A 224 29.25 -6.73 22.54
N ASN A 225 30.53 -6.41 22.76
CA ASN A 225 31.66 -7.11 22.18
C ASN A 225 32.19 -8.28 23.04
N GLU A 226 31.70 -8.41 24.28
CA GLU A 226 31.94 -9.56 25.18
C GLU A 226 30.98 -10.73 24.90
#